data_AF-A0A0U1NQK8-F1
#
_entry.id   AF-A0A0U1NQK8-F1
#
_cell.length_a   1.000
_cell.length_b   1.000
_cell.length_c   1.000
_cell.angle_alpha   90.00
_cell.angle_beta   90.00
_cell.angle_gamma   90.00
#
_symmetry.space_group_name_H-M   'P 1'
#
loop_
_entity.id
_entity.type
_entity.pdbx_description
1 polymer ?
#
loop_
_entity_poly.entity_id
_entity_poly.type
_entity_poly.pdbx_seq_one_letter_code
_entity_poly.pdbx_strand_id
1 'polypeptide(L)'
;MADNNIKVSPTPIQRNKFDAAIDLLNIHRNTYGFDSQEEIESLFAKYYAIAEVCERKSAKDLQELVSEDILNKLGRFSNSNSW
;
A
#
# COMPACT_ATOMS: atom_id res chain seq x y z
N MET A 1 -42.41 -6.99 17.63
CA MET A 1 -40.97 -6.67 17.79
C MET A 1 -40.29 -7.18 16.54
N ALA A 2 -39.89 -6.27 15.63
CA ALA A 2 -39.21 -6.65 14.40
C ALA A 2 -37.70 -6.52 14.65
N ASP A 3 -37.03 -7.67 14.74
CA ASP A 3 -35.57 -7.76 14.73
C ASP A 3 -35.11 -7.52 13.28
N ASN A 4 -34.79 -6.26 12.97
CA ASN A 4 -34.14 -5.92 11.72
C ASN A 4 -32.69 -6.38 11.80
N ASN A 5 -32.47 -7.65 11.46
CA ASN A 5 -31.15 -8.25 11.29
C ASN A 5 -30.47 -7.65 10.05
N ILE A 6 -29.97 -6.41 10.19
CA ILE A 6 -29.19 -5.71 9.16
C ILE A 6 -27.83 -6.41 9.07
N LYS A 7 -27.71 -7.37 8.15
CA LYS A 7 -26.42 -7.91 7.75
C LYS A 7 -25.67 -6.86 6.94
N VAL A 8 -24.86 -6.04 7.61
CA VAL A 8 -23.82 -5.28 6.93
C VAL A 8 -22.70 -6.25 6.56
N SER A 9 -22.59 -6.59 5.28
CA SER A 9 -21.33 -7.14 4.78
C SER A 9 -20.30 -6.03 4.93
N PRO A 10 -19.26 -6.17 5.77
CA PRO A 10 -18.24 -5.13 5.86
C PRO A 10 -17.66 -5.00 4.47
N THR A 11 -17.90 -3.86 3.83
CA THR A 11 -17.09 -3.47 2.69
C THR A 11 -15.67 -3.45 3.25
N PRO A 12 -14.71 -4.20 2.67
CA PRO A 12 -13.33 -4.10 3.11
C PRO A 12 -13.01 -2.61 3.19
N ILE A 13 -12.53 -2.12 4.34
CA ILE A 13 -12.17 -0.70 4.49
C ILE A 13 -11.19 -0.43 3.34
N GLN A 14 -11.67 0.27 2.32
CA GLN A 14 -10.86 0.67 1.19
C GLN A 14 -10.01 1.81 1.72
N ARG A 15 -8.80 1.45 2.17
CA ARG A 15 -7.85 2.41 2.72
C ARG A 15 -7.55 3.42 1.62
N ASN A 16 -7.92 4.68 1.85
CA ASN A 16 -7.68 5.71 0.86
C ASN A 16 -6.18 6.04 0.81
N LYS A 17 -5.74 6.68 -0.26
CA LYS A 17 -4.33 7.06 -0.46
C LYS A 17 -3.76 7.98 0.62
N PHE A 18 -4.60 8.82 1.24
CA PHE A 18 -4.18 9.68 2.35
C PHE A 18 -3.85 8.82 3.58
N ASP A 19 -4.74 7.91 3.96
CA ASP A 19 -4.53 6.97 5.06
C ASP A 19 -3.29 6.11 4.82
N ALA A 20 -3.10 5.63 3.58
CA ALA A 20 -1.90 4.88 3.20
C ALA A 20 -0.62 5.71 3.35
N ALA A 21 -0.63 6.99 2.96
CA ALA A 21 0.51 7.89 3.13
C ALA A 21 0.82 8.15 4.62
N ILE A 22 -0.21 8.33 5.45
CA ILE A 22 -0.05 8.49 6.90
C ILE A 22 0.52 7.22 7.55
N ASP A 23 0.05 6.04 7.16
CA ASP A 23 0.58 4.77 7.66
C ASP A 23 2.06 4.61 7.30
N LEU A 24 2.45 4.91 6.06
CA LEU A 24 3.85 4.87 5.61
C LEU A 24 4.72 5.85 6.39
N LEU A 25 4.22 7.06 6.61
CA LEU A 25 4.90 8.08 7.40
C LEU A 25 5.09 7.63 8.86
N ASN A 26 4.09 6.98 9.45
CA ASN A 26 4.18 6.42 10.80
C ASN A 26 5.19 5.27 10.88
N ILE A 27 5.24 4.38 9.87
CA ILE A 27 6.26 3.32 9.78
C ILE A 27 7.66 3.94 9.70
N HIS A 28 7.84 4.97 8.88
CA HIS A 28 9.11 5.68 8.76
C HIS A 28 9.53 6.28 10.11
N ARG A 29 8.63 7.01 10.77
CA ARG A 29 8.85 7.59 12.10
C ARG A 29 9.33 6.54 13.10
N ASN A 30 8.68 5.38 13.13
CA ASN A 30 8.99 4.32 14.08
C ASN A 30 10.34 3.64 13.79
N THR A 31 10.81 3.71 12.54
CA THR A 31 12.04 3.04 12.10
C THR A 31 13.26 3.96 12.17
N TYR A 32 13.08 5.23 11.78
CA TYR A 32 14.18 6.18 11.58
C TYR A 32 14.04 7.46 12.41
N GLY A 33 12.82 7.80 12.86
CA GLY A 33 12.53 9.10 13.46
C GLY A 33 12.25 10.18 12.42
N PHE A 34 12.23 11.45 12.87
CA PHE A 34 12.19 12.64 12.02
C PHE A 34 13.15 13.67 12.60
N ASP A 35 13.89 14.34 11.72
CA ASP A 35 14.88 15.36 12.09
C ASP A 35 14.31 16.79 11.95
N SER A 36 13.28 16.98 11.12
CA SER A 36 12.67 18.30 10.87
C SER A 36 11.22 18.24 10.38
N GLN A 37 10.51 19.37 10.43
CA GLN A 37 9.17 19.46 9.86
C GLN A 37 9.20 19.37 8.32
N GLU A 38 10.18 19.99 7.67
CA GLU A 38 10.33 19.94 6.21
C GLU A 38 10.52 18.50 5.72
N GLU A 39 11.22 17.65 6.50
CA GLU A 39 11.35 16.23 6.20
C GLU A 39 10.00 15.51 6.24
N ILE A 40 9.16 15.80 7.24
CA ILE A 40 7.83 15.20 7.38
C ILE A 40 6.97 15.56 6.16
N GLU A 41 6.96 16.83 5.76
CA GLU A 41 6.19 17.31 4.60
C GLU A 41 6.66 16.63 3.31
N SER A 42 7.98 16.54 3.11
CA SER A 42 8.59 15.88 1.96
C SER A 42 8.29 14.38 1.90
N LEU A 43 8.42 13.67 3.03
CA LEU A 43 8.13 12.23 3.12
C LEU A 43 6.64 11.96 2.91
N PHE A 44 5.76 12.77 3.51
CA PHE A 44 4.33 12.64 3.29
C PHE A 44 3.96 12.80 1.81
N ALA A 45 4.45 13.86 1.16
CA ALA A 45 4.20 14.09 -0.27
C ALA A 45 4.70 12.93 -1.13
N LYS A 46 5.89 12.39 -0.82
CA LYS A 46 6.46 11.21 -1.49
C LYS A 46 5.59 9.97 -1.32
N TYR A 47 5.15 9.67 -0.10
CA TYR A 47 4.32 8.50 0.17
C TYR A 47 2.93 8.61 -0.43
N TYR A 48 2.35 9.80 -0.42
CA TYR A 48 1.08 10.07 -1.11
C TYR A 48 1.20 9.87 -2.62
N ALA A 49 2.28 10.37 -3.24
CA ALA A 49 2.52 10.16 -4.66
C ALA A 49 2.66 8.67 -5.01
N ILE A 50 3.32 7.88 -4.16
CA ILE A 50 3.41 6.43 -4.32
C ILE A 50 2.03 5.78 -4.24
N ALA A 51 1.22 6.15 -3.24
CA ALA A 51 -0.13 5.61 -3.07
C ALA A 51 -1.03 5.94 -4.27
N GLU A 52 -0.96 7.17 -4.81
CA GLU A 52 -1.67 7.60 -6.01
C GLU A 52 -1.25 6.79 -7.25
N VAL A 53 0.04 6.54 -7.41
CA VAL A 53 0.55 5.72 -8.52
C VAL A 53 0.05 4.28 -8.42
N CYS A 54 0.05 3.70 -7.21
CA CYS A 54 -0.49 2.37 -6.96
C CYS A 54 -1.99 2.26 -7.21
N GLU A 55 -2.76 3.32 -6.91
CA GLU A 55 -4.20 3.38 -7.19
C GLU A 55 -4.49 3.42 -8.70
N ARG A 56 -3.62 4.05 -9.49
CA ARG A 56 -3.81 4.24 -10.94
C ARG A 56 -3.22 3.15 -11.81
N LYS A 57 -2.24 2.39 -11.33
CA LYS A 57 -1.53 1.35 -12.09
C LYS A 57 -2.08 -0.04 -11.81
N SER A 58 -2.02 -0.90 -12.83
CA SER A 58 -2.31 -2.31 -12.62
C SER A 58 -1.18 -3.00 -11.87
N ALA A 59 -1.47 -4.14 -11.22
CA ALA A 59 -0.45 -4.93 -10.54
C ALA A 59 0.70 -5.34 -11.48
N LYS A 60 0.41 -5.56 -12.77
CA LYS A 60 1.41 -5.87 -13.79
C LYS A 60 2.35 -4.68 -14.02
N ASP A 61 1.81 -3.47 -14.17
CA ASP A 61 2.63 -2.27 -14.39
C ASP A 61 3.47 -1.91 -13.15
N LEU A 62 3.00 -2.29 -11.96
CA LEU A 62 3.77 -2.11 -10.72
C LEU A 62 4.92 -3.12 -10.60
N GLN A 63 4.78 -4.34 -11.14
CA GLN A 63 5.88 -5.31 -11.17
C GLN A 63 7.07 -4.79 -11.99
N GLU A 64 6.82 -4.01 -13.04
CA GLU A 64 7.87 -3.37 -13.85
C GLU A 64 8.70 -2.34 -13.07
N LEU A 65 8.19 -1.84 -11.93
CA LEU A 65 8.93 -0.92 -11.05
C LEU A 65 9.84 -1.65 -10.05
N VAL A 66 9.67 -2.96 -9.91
CA VAL A 66 10.47 -3.80 -9.00
C VAL A 66 11.64 -4.37 -9.79
N SER A 67 12.85 -4.27 -9.25
CA SER A 67 14.02 -4.84 -9.94
C SER A 67 13.90 -6.35 -10.10
N GLU A 68 14.43 -6.88 -11.22
CA GLU A 68 14.42 -8.31 -11.50
C GLU A 68 15.04 -9.13 -10.34
N ASP A 69 16.08 -8.62 -9.68
CA ASP A 69 16.70 -9.27 -8.52
C ASP A 69 15.74 -9.48 -7.35
N ILE A 70 14.86 -8.51 -7.08
CA ILE A 70 13.87 -8.60 -6.01
C ILE A 70 12.75 -9.55 -6.45
N LEU A 71 12.29 -9.46 -7.70
CA LEU A 71 11.30 -10.37 -8.27
C LEU A 71 11.78 -11.83 -8.25
N ASN A 72 13.05 -12.06 -8.59
CA ASN A 72 13.70 -13.37 -8.58
C ASN A 72 13.79 -13.94 -7.14
N LYS A 73 14.08 -13.10 -6.14
CA LYS A 73 14.06 -13.50 -4.71
C LYS A 73 12.64 -13.78 -4.19
N LEU A 74 11.64 -13.07 -4.69
CA LEU A 74 10.22 -13.30 -4.40
C LEU A 74 9.67 -14.55 -5.13
N GLY A 75 10.36 -15.01 -6.18
CA GLY A 75 10.02 -16.14 -7.06
C GLY A 75 9.86 -17.52 -6.43
N ARG A 76 9.88 -17.65 -5.09
CA ARG A 76 9.34 -18.85 -4.41
C ARG A 76 7.81 -18.98 -4.48
N PHE A 77 7.10 -18.04 -5.10
CA PHE A 77 5.70 -18.21 -5.52
C PHE A 77 5.52 -18.56 -7.01
N SER A 78 6.60 -18.80 -7.76
CA SER A 78 6.49 -19.44 -9.07
C SER A 78 6.31 -20.94 -8.88
N ASN A 79 5.06 -21.38 -8.69
CA ASN A 79 4.65 -22.70 -9.17
C ASN A 79 3.15 -22.75 -9.42
N SER A 80 2.81 -23.43 -10.52
CA SER A 80 1.50 -23.92 -10.93
C SER A 80 0.68 -22.99 -11.83
N ASN A 81 0.93 -23.09 -13.13
CA ASN A 81 -0.16 -23.33 -14.08
C ASN A 81 0.33 -24.26 -15.17
N SER A 82 0.12 -25.56 -14.92
CA SER A 82 0.04 -26.60 -15.94
C SER A 82 -1.34 -26.50 -16.59
N TRP A 83 -1.41 -26.19 -17.88
CA TRP A 83 -2.40 -26.68 -18.86
C TRP A 83 -1.79 -26.52 -20.26
#